data_AF-A0A2U3Y966-F1
#
_entry.id   AF-A0A2U3Y966-F1
#
_cell.length_a   1.000
_cell.length_b   1.000
_cell.length_c   1.000
_cell.angle_alpha   90.00
_cell.angle_beta   90.00
_cell.angle_gamma   90.00
#
_symmetry.space_group_name_H-M   'P 1'
#
loop_
_entity.id
_entity.type
_entity.pdbx_description
1 polymer ?
#
loop_
_entity_poly.entity_id
_entity_poly.type
_entity_poly.pdbx_seq_one_letter_code
_entity_poly.pdbx_strand_id
1 'polypeptide(L)'
;MMSQTGDLTAAKEPEISVAWGGRENISLPPQPPMSVVKSIELVLPKDAVYLAGSSIKGQVVLILNSTLVDPIVKVELVGRGYVEWNEEIGASRDYSRDVICNNKADYVHKMKTFPVEDNWLSAGSHTFDFHFSLPPRLPSTFASKIGHVFYFVQASCMGREHILAKKRMYLLVQGTSDFHKENPLQS
;
A
#
# COMPACT_ATOMS: atom_id res chain seq x y z
N MET A 1 -46.53 -63.20 46.23
CA MET A 1 -47.04 -61.84 45.99
C MET A 1 -46.37 -60.89 46.97
N MET A 2 -45.92 -59.75 46.45
CA MET A 2 -45.36 -58.52 47.08
C MET A 2 -45.06 -58.52 48.59
N SER A 3 -43.80 -58.38 49.02
CA SER A 3 -42.96 -57.14 49.17
C SER A 3 -43.13 -56.43 50.51
N GLN A 4 -42.02 -56.27 51.25
CA GLN A 4 -41.56 -55.09 52.03
C GLN A 4 -40.28 -55.49 52.81
N THR A 5 -39.13 -54.87 52.52
CA THR A 5 -38.50 -53.70 53.16
C THR A 5 -37.59 -54.07 54.33
N GLY A 6 -36.31 -53.71 54.22
CA GLY A 6 -35.32 -53.80 55.30
C GLY A 6 -34.13 -52.88 55.02
N ASP A 7 -34.07 -51.81 55.80
CA ASP A 7 -33.04 -50.76 55.88
C ASP A 7 -31.62 -51.30 56.09
N LEU A 8 -30.62 -50.65 55.49
CA LEU A 8 -29.22 -50.77 55.87
C LEU A 8 -28.57 -49.38 55.89
N THR A 9 -28.42 -48.86 57.10
CA THR A 9 -27.58 -47.73 57.49
C THR A 9 -26.08 -48.07 57.41
N ALA A 10 -25.27 -47.00 57.30
CA ALA A 10 -23.80 -46.89 57.34
C ALA A 10 -23.11 -46.94 55.95
N ALA A 11 -22.17 -46.06 55.60
CA ALA A 11 -21.20 -45.34 56.42
C ALA A 11 -20.81 -43.98 55.81
N LYS A 12 -20.35 -43.09 56.70
CA LYS A 12 -19.84 -41.74 56.47
C LYS A 12 -18.54 -41.76 55.65
N GLU A 13 -18.52 -41.06 54.52
CA GLU A 13 -17.33 -40.85 53.70
C GLU A 13 -16.28 -39.99 54.44
N PRO A 14 -14.97 -40.28 54.35
CA PRO A 14 -13.93 -39.36 54.76
C PRO A 14 -13.68 -38.31 53.65
N GLU A 15 -13.77 -37.04 54.01
CA GLU A 15 -13.37 -35.91 53.18
C GLU A 15 -11.88 -36.01 52.83
N ILE A 16 -11.58 -36.21 51.55
CA ILE A 16 -10.21 -36.09 51.02
C ILE A 16 -10.01 -34.61 50.67
N SER A 17 -9.37 -33.89 51.58
CA SER A 17 -8.94 -32.50 51.35
C SER A 17 -7.77 -32.49 50.37
N VAL A 18 -8.03 -32.14 49.11
CA VAL A 18 -6.96 -31.89 48.11
C VAL A 18 -6.51 -30.43 48.27
N ALA A 19 -5.33 -30.25 48.87
CA ALA A 19 -4.65 -28.97 48.92
C ALA A 19 -4.11 -28.63 47.51
N TRP A 20 -4.76 -27.70 46.83
CA TRP A 20 -4.23 -27.11 45.59
C TRP A 20 -3.06 -26.18 45.94
N GLY A 21 -1.85 -26.73 45.85
CA GLY A 21 -0.61 -25.97 45.90
C GLY A 21 -0.38 -25.16 44.62
N GLY A 22 0.17 -23.96 44.79
CA GLY A 22 0.95 -23.25 43.78
C GLY A 22 0.17 -22.55 42.67
N ARG A 23 -0.05 -21.23 42.82
CA ARG A 23 -0.23 -20.34 41.66
C ARG A 23 1.08 -20.33 40.88
N GLU A 24 1.18 -21.18 39.88
CA GLU A 24 2.21 -21.09 38.86
C GLU A 24 1.98 -19.78 38.08
N ASN A 25 2.90 -18.82 38.24
CA ASN A 25 2.94 -17.64 37.39
C ASN A 25 3.32 -18.10 35.99
N ILE A 26 2.31 -18.35 35.15
CA ILE A 26 2.48 -18.63 33.72
C ILE A 26 3.05 -17.35 33.10
N SER A 27 4.37 -17.25 32.97
CA SER A 27 4.99 -16.15 32.23
C SER A 27 4.59 -16.30 30.78
N LEU A 28 3.86 -15.32 30.24
CA LEU A 28 3.57 -15.25 28.82
C LEU A 28 4.90 -15.33 28.04
N PRO A 29 4.95 -16.09 26.95
CA PRO A 29 6.14 -16.13 26.12
C PRO A 29 6.52 -14.72 25.69
N PRO A 30 7.83 -14.38 25.65
CA PRO A 30 8.28 -13.07 25.23
C PRO A 30 7.71 -12.78 23.84
N GLN A 31 6.92 -11.71 23.74
CA GLN A 31 6.34 -11.34 22.47
C GLN A 31 7.48 -10.99 21.50
N PRO A 32 7.36 -11.38 20.22
CA PRO A 32 8.34 -10.99 19.22
C PRO A 32 8.44 -9.46 19.19
N PRO A 33 9.64 -8.90 18.94
CA PRO A 33 9.84 -7.46 18.91
C PRO A 33 8.84 -6.82 17.94
N MET A 34 7.96 -5.96 18.45
CA MET A 34 6.95 -5.29 17.64
C MET A 34 7.64 -4.34 16.65
N SER A 35 7.22 -4.37 15.38
CA SER A 35 7.60 -3.35 14.41
C SER A 35 7.18 -1.96 14.89
N VAL A 36 8.08 -0.98 14.75
CA VAL A 36 7.83 0.43 15.12
C VAL A 36 6.62 0.99 14.36
N VAL A 37 6.53 0.69 13.06
CA VAL A 37 5.38 1.06 12.23
C VAL A 37 4.38 -0.07 12.23
N LYS A 38 3.13 0.24 12.61
CA LYS A 38 2.00 -0.69 12.57
C LYS A 38 1.41 -0.78 11.16
N SER A 39 1.12 0.35 10.54
CA SER A 39 0.60 0.41 9.17
C SER A 39 0.85 1.78 8.53
N ILE A 40 0.83 1.79 7.19
CA ILE A 40 0.79 3.01 6.38
C ILE A 40 -0.27 2.83 5.31
N GLU A 41 -1.20 3.78 5.25
CA GLU A 41 -2.35 3.75 4.36
C GLU A 41 -2.38 4.99 3.47
N LEU A 42 -2.85 4.79 2.24
CA LEU A 42 -3.10 5.84 1.26
C LEU A 42 -4.61 5.98 1.12
N VAL A 43 -5.14 7.13 1.49
CA VAL A 43 -6.57 7.45 1.42
C VAL A 43 -6.80 8.35 0.22
N LEU A 44 -7.26 7.74 -0.87
CA LEU A 44 -7.82 8.43 -2.03
C LEU A 44 -9.07 7.69 -2.54
N PRO A 45 -9.92 8.33 -3.33
CA PRO A 45 -11.05 7.65 -3.99
C PRO A 45 -10.53 6.48 -4.85
N LYS A 46 -11.02 5.26 -4.58
CA LYS A 46 -10.53 4.02 -5.23
C LYS A 46 -10.96 3.90 -6.69
N ASP A 47 -12.12 4.45 -7.03
CA ASP A 47 -12.76 4.30 -8.35
C ASP A 47 -12.76 5.62 -9.15
N ALA A 48 -11.93 6.59 -8.74
CA ALA A 48 -11.82 7.85 -9.47
C ALA A 48 -10.91 7.71 -10.70
N VAL A 49 -11.38 8.23 -11.82
CA VAL A 49 -10.59 8.47 -13.02
C VAL A 49 -10.10 9.92 -12.99
N TYR A 50 -8.79 10.11 -13.03
CA TYR A 50 -8.15 11.42 -13.00
C TYR A 50 -7.87 11.89 -14.42
N LEU A 51 -8.38 13.05 -14.80
CA LEU A 51 -8.07 13.65 -16.10
C LEU A 51 -6.65 14.22 -16.10
N ALA A 52 -5.97 14.19 -17.25
CA ALA A 52 -4.73 14.94 -17.41
C ALA A 52 -4.97 16.44 -17.10
N GLY A 53 -4.01 17.08 -16.43
CA GLY A 53 -4.16 18.47 -15.96
C GLY A 53 -4.96 18.63 -14.66
N SER A 54 -5.66 17.59 -14.19
CA SER A 54 -6.42 17.65 -12.93
C SER A 54 -5.52 17.55 -11.69
N SER A 55 -6.13 17.61 -10.51
CA SER A 55 -5.41 17.50 -9.24
C SER A 55 -5.80 16.25 -8.48
N ILE A 56 -4.80 15.57 -7.93
CA ILE A 56 -4.96 14.47 -6.99
C ILE A 56 -4.82 15.03 -5.59
N LYS A 57 -5.83 14.80 -4.76
CA LYS A 57 -5.82 15.12 -3.33
C LYS A 57 -6.03 13.84 -2.55
N GLY A 58 -5.30 13.67 -1.46
CA GLY A 58 -5.40 12.49 -0.63
C GLY A 58 -4.62 12.64 0.66
N GLN A 59 -4.68 11.59 1.48
CA GLN A 59 -4.03 11.57 2.78
C GLN A 59 -3.16 10.32 2.92
N VAL A 60 -2.04 10.47 3.63
CA VAL A 60 -1.25 9.34 4.13
C VAL A 60 -1.56 9.20 5.61
N VAL A 61 -2.06 8.03 6.02
CA VAL A 61 -2.33 7.71 7.42
C VAL A 61 -1.24 6.74 7.89
N LEU A 62 -0.41 7.18 8.83
CA LEU A 62 0.69 6.41 9.40
C LEU A 62 0.35 6.06 10.85
N ILE A 63 0.31 4.77 11.16
CA ILE A 63 0.05 4.28 12.52
C ILE A 63 1.33 3.67 13.08
N LEU A 64 1.77 4.16 14.24
CA LEU A 64 3.00 3.76 14.92
C LEU A 64 2.68 3.04 16.23
N ASN A 65 3.39 1.95 16.51
CA ASN A 65 3.33 1.24 17.79
C ASN A 65 4.21 1.91 18.86
N SER A 66 5.28 2.58 18.45
CA SER A 66 6.24 3.26 19.32
C SER A 66 6.76 4.54 18.67
N THR A 67 7.41 5.38 19.47
CA THR A 67 8.01 6.63 18.98
C THR A 67 9.11 6.35 17.97
N LEU A 68 9.06 7.06 16.84
CA LEU A 68 10.04 6.97 15.76
C LEU A 68 10.84 8.27 15.68
N VAL A 69 12.16 8.17 15.72
CA VAL A 69 13.11 9.30 15.70
C VAL A 69 13.68 9.49 14.30
N ASP A 70 13.78 10.75 13.88
CA ASP A 70 14.14 11.23 12.54
C ASP A 70 13.40 10.53 11.38
N PRO A 71 12.06 10.40 11.43
CA PRO A 71 11.34 9.78 10.33
C PRO A 71 11.31 10.67 9.09
N ILE A 72 11.53 10.05 7.93
CA ILE A 72 11.27 10.68 6.63
C ILE A 72 9.96 10.08 6.10
N VAL A 73 8.88 10.85 6.23
CA VAL A 73 7.60 10.51 5.61
C VAL A 73 7.50 11.25 4.28
N LYS A 74 7.28 10.50 3.20
CA LYS A 74 7.10 11.09 1.87
C LYS A 74 6.03 10.37 1.08
N VAL A 75 5.49 11.10 0.11
CA VAL A 75 4.58 10.59 -0.89
C VAL A 75 5.09 10.94 -2.29
N GLU A 76 5.01 10.00 -3.21
CA GLU A 76 5.53 10.09 -4.56
C GLU A 76 4.42 9.77 -5.57
N LEU A 77 4.24 10.63 -6.56
CA LEU A 77 3.42 10.38 -7.74
C LEU A 77 4.34 10.02 -8.90
N VAL A 78 4.15 8.85 -9.47
CA VAL A 78 4.97 8.32 -10.56
C VAL A 78 4.07 7.85 -11.70
N GLY A 79 4.40 8.24 -12.93
CA GLY A 79 3.76 7.81 -14.16
C GLY A 79 4.79 7.32 -15.16
N ARG A 80 4.66 6.08 -15.62
CA ARG A 80 5.61 5.42 -16.51
C ARG A 80 4.92 4.70 -17.65
N GLY A 81 5.59 4.67 -18.80
CA GLY A 81 5.24 3.88 -19.97
C GLY A 81 6.36 2.88 -20.29
N TYR A 82 5.96 1.65 -20.60
CA TYR A 82 6.84 0.64 -21.18
C TYR A 82 6.19 0.08 -22.44
N VAL A 83 6.92 -0.05 -23.53
CA VAL A 83 6.47 -0.71 -24.76
C VAL A 83 7.58 -1.64 -25.22
N GLU A 84 7.21 -2.85 -25.64
CA GLU A 84 8.11 -3.87 -26.19
C GLU A 84 7.40 -4.53 -27.38
N TRP A 85 8.05 -4.57 -28.54
CA TRP A 85 7.52 -5.18 -29.75
C TRP A 85 8.63 -5.88 -30.53
N ASN A 86 8.24 -6.88 -31.32
CA ASN A 86 9.13 -7.57 -32.24
C ASN A 86 9.07 -6.90 -33.60
N GLU A 87 10.22 -6.65 -34.21
CA GLU A 87 10.35 -6.16 -35.57
C GLU A 87 11.09 -7.22 -36.40
N GLU A 88 10.45 -7.67 -37.48
CA GLU A 88 11.07 -8.56 -38.46
C GLU A 88 11.88 -7.72 -39.46
N ILE A 89 13.20 -7.84 -39.40
CA ILE A 89 14.06 -7.14 -40.35
C ILE A 89 14.36 -8.07 -41.54
N GLY A 90 13.84 -7.70 -42.72
CA GLY A 90 14.31 -8.21 -44.02
C GLY A 90 13.41 -9.22 -44.73
N ALA A 91 12.21 -8.80 -45.17
CA ALA A 91 11.30 -9.61 -46.00
C ALA A 91 11.88 -10.06 -47.37
N SER A 92 13.11 -9.68 -47.71
CA SER A 92 13.76 -9.94 -49.00
C SER A 92 15.08 -10.73 -48.92
N ARG A 93 15.44 -11.31 -47.76
CA ARG A 93 16.66 -12.14 -47.60
C ARG A 93 16.35 -13.40 -46.80
N ASP A 94 17.06 -14.49 -47.10
CA ASP A 94 16.98 -15.81 -46.44
C ASP A 94 17.45 -15.83 -44.96
N TYR A 95 17.55 -14.66 -44.33
CA TYR A 95 17.99 -14.48 -42.94
C TYR A 95 17.01 -13.53 -42.23
N SER A 96 15.76 -13.96 -42.03
CA SER A 96 14.86 -13.28 -41.11
C SER A 96 15.41 -13.40 -39.69
N ARG A 97 15.50 -12.28 -38.98
CA ARG A 97 15.86 -12.25 -37.55
C ARG A 97 14.81 -11.43 -36.83
N ASP A 98 14.23 -12.02 -35.79
CA ASP A 98 13.37 -11.30 -34.86
C ASP A 98 14.24 -10.37 -33.99
N VAL A 99 13.98 -9.07 -34.06
CA VAL A 99 14.62 -8.08 -33.19
C VAL A 99 13.60 -7.57 -32.19
N ILE A 100 13.92 -7.68 -30.90
CA ILE A 100 13.09 -7.13 -29.81
C ILE A 100 13.45 -5.66 -29.63
N CYS A 101 12.51 -4.77 -29.94
CA CYS A 101 12.59 -3.34 -29.72
C CYS A 101 11.81 -2.96 -28.45
N ASN A 102 12.32 -2.04 -27.63
CA ASN A 102 11.60 -1.53 -26.46
C ASN A 102 11.78 -0.03 -26.24
N ASN A 103 10.81 0.59 -25.58
CA ASN A 103 10.82 1.98 -25.18
C ASN A 103 10.34 2.13 -23.72
N LYS A 104 11.02 3.00 -22.96
CA LYS A 104 10.67 3.38 -21.59
C LYS A 104 10.48 4.90 -21.53
N ALA A 105 9.40 5.35 -20.92
CA ALA A 105 9.11 6.77 -20.72
C ALA A 105 8.70 7.05 -19.27
N ASP A 106 9.28 8.08 -18.66
CA ASP A 106 8.83 8.65 -17.38
C ASP A 106 8.00 9.91 -17.68
N TYR A 107 6.67 9.82 -17.50
CA TYR A 107 5.74 10.92 -17.82
C TYR A 107 5.59 11.94 -16.69
N VAL A 108 5.62 11.45 -15.45
CA VAL A 108 5.54 12.30 -14.26
C VAL A 108 6.30 11.64 -13.11
N HIS A 109 7.08 12.43 -12.41
CA HIS A 109 7.66 12.05 -11.13
C HIS A 109 7.64 13.27 -10.21
N LYS A 110 6.74 13.27 -9.24
CA LYS A 110 6.62 14.31 -8.23
C LYS A 110 6.74 13.66 -6.85
N MET A 111 7.40 14.35 -5.93
CA MET A 111 7.50 13.90 -4.55
C MET A 111 7.16 15.04 -3.60
N LYS A 112 6.59 14.69 -2.45
CA LYS A 112 6.36 15.58 -1.32
C LYS A 112 6.86 14.88 -0.06
N THR A 113 7.84 15.48 0.60
CA THR A 113 8.27 15.07 1.93
C THR A 113 7.53 15.91 2.96
N PHE A 114 7.03 15.28 4.02
CA PHE A 114 6.31 15.98 5.07
C PHE A 114 7.30 16.40 6.16
N PRO A 115 7.24 17.66 6.63
CA PRO A 115 8.00 18.05 7.81
C PRO A 115 7.45 17.31 9.03
N VAL A 116 8.34 16.82 9.88
CA VAL A 116 8.01 16.21 11.17
C VAL A 116 8.52 17.15 12.24
N GLU A 117 7.61 17.66 13.08
CA GLU A 117 7.96 18.55 14.18
C GLU A 117 8.96 17.87 15.12
N ASP A 118 9.99 18.61 15.50
CA ASP A 118 11.09 18.18 16.38
C ASP A 118 11.86 16.92 15.91
N ASN A 119 11.59 16.41 14.70
CA ASN A 119 12.13 15.17 14.14
C ASN A 119 11.75 13.90 14.93
N TRP A 120 10.60 13.85 15.60
CA TRP A 120 10.10 12.61 16.18
C TRP A 120 8.59 12.47 16.00
N LEU A 121 8.13 11.25 15.74
CA LEU A 121 6.70 10.91 15.69
C LEU A 121 6.39 9.99 16.87
N SER A 122 5.50 10.41 17.76
CA SER A 122 5.04 9.62 18.90
C SER A 122 4.23 8.40 18.45
N ALA A 123 4.08 7.42 19.34
CA ALA A 123 3.14 6.31 19.11
C ALA A 123 1.72 6.86 18.89
N GLY A 124 0.99 6.33 17.91
CA GLY A 124 -0.34 6.83 17.55
C GLY A 124 -0.60 6.88 16.04
N SER A 125 -1.63 7.62 15.65
CA SER A 125 -2.04 7.81 14.26
C SER A 125 -1.68 9.23 13.81
N HIS A 126 -0.94 9.33 12.72
CA HIS A 126 -0.49 10.58 12.12
C HIS A 126 -1.03 10.67 10.70
N THR A 127 -1.62 11.82 10.34
CA THR A 127 -2.25 12.01 9.04
C THR A 127 -1.54 13.14 8.30
N PHE A 128 -1.18 12.89 7.04
CA PHE A 128 -0.46 13.83 6.20
C PHE A 128 -1.20 14.09 4.89
N ASP A 129 -1.67 15.33 4.70
CA ASP A 129 -2.38 15.74 3.49
C ASP A 129 -1.43 16.02 2.33
N PHE A 130 -1.71 15.43 1.17
CA PHE A 130 -0.98 15.71 -0.06
C PHE A 130 -1.88 16.16 -1.19
N HIS A 131 -1.24 16.92 -2.08
CA HIS A 131 -1.84 17.47 -3.28
C HIS A 131 -0.80 17.40 -4.39
N PHE A 132 -1.18 16.78 -5.51
CA PHE A 132 -0.36 16.76 -6.72
C PHE A 132 -1.19 17.21 -7.92
N SER A 133 -0.70 18.20 -8.65
CA SER A 133 -1.26 18.56 -9.95
C SER A 133 -0.68 17.65 -11.05
N LEU A 134 -1.54 16.98 -11.81
CA LEU A 134 -1.15 16.18 -12.96
C LEU A 134 -0.76 17.08 -14.13
N PRO A 135 0.29 16.74 -14.90
CA PRO A 135 0.57 17.43 -16.15
C PRO A 135 -0.61 17.33 -17.14
N PRO A 136 -0.84 18.36 -17.97
CA PRO A 136 -1.97 18.41 -18.92
C PRO A 136 -1.83 17.43 -20.10
N ARG A 137 -0.60 17.02 -20.45
CA ARG A 137 -0.32 16.14 -21.59
C ARG A 137 0.07 14.73 -21.15
N LEU A 138 -0.65 14.19 -20.16
CA LEU A 138 -0.45 12.80 -19.75
C LEU A 138 -1.19 11.85 -20.70
N PRO A 139 -0.55 10.76 -21.16
CA PRO A 139 -1.28 9.69 -21.83
C PRO A 139 -2.20 8.96 -20.85
N SER A 140 -3.28 8.39 -21.37
CA SER A 140 -4.19 7.55 -20.58
C SER A 140 -3.48 6.31 -20.03
N THR A 141 -3.94 5.82 -18.87
CA THR A 141 -3.59 4.49 -18.38
C THR A 141 -3.98 3.48 -19.44
N PHE A 142 -3.04 2.61 -19.81
CA PHE A 142 -3.21 1.68 -20.91
C PHE A 142 -2.50 0.36 -20.59
N ALA A 143 -3.13 -0.77 -20.92
CA ALA A 143 -2.57 -2.09 -20.74
C ALA A 143 -2.79 -2.93 -22.00
N SER A 144 -1.69 -3.43 -22.57
CA SER A 144 -1.66 -4.30 -23.75
C SER A 144 -0.55 -5.34 -23.61
N LYS A 145 -0.54 -6.32 -24.52
CA LYS A 145 0.52 -7.35 -24.62
C LYS A 145 1.89 -6.75 -24.95
N ILE A 146 1.91 -5.66 -25.72
CA ILE A 146 3.13 -5.02 -26.22
C ILE A 146 3.49 -3.75 -25.44
N GLY A 147 2.72 -3.35 -24.43
CA GLY A 147 3.03 -2.15 -23.68
C GLY A 147 2.02 -1.79 -22.59
N HIS A 148 2.49 -1.03 -21.62
CA HIS A 148 1.73 -0.63 -20.45
C HIS A 148 2.10 0.79 -20.02
N VAL A 149 1.09 1.65 -19.84
CA VAL A 149 1.19 2.98 -19.25
C VAL A 149 0.47 2.97 -17.92
N PHE A 150 1.16 3.31 -16.84
CA PHE A 150 0.62 3.25 -15.49
C PHE A 150 1.05 4.40 -14.63
N TYR A 151 0.18 4.73 -13.69
CA TYR A 151 0.37 5.78 -12.72
C TYR A 151 0.12 5.22 -11.32
N PHE A 152 0.91 5.64 -10.35
CA PHE A 152 0.70 5.27 -8.96
C PHE A 152 1.12 6.39 -8.01
N VAL A 153 0.44 6.41 -6.87
CA VAL A 153 0.90 7.14 -5.68
C VAL A 153 1.53 6.14 -4.73
N GLN A 154 2.65 6.54 -4.14
CA GLN A 154 3.41 5.72 -3.22
C GLN A 154 3.72 6.53 -1.98
N ALA A 155 3.22 6.09 -0.83
CA ALA A 155 3.61 6.60 0.46
C ALA A 155 4.71 5.72 1.03
N SER A 156 5.71 6.34 1.65
CA SER A 156 6.77 5.63 2.37
C SER A 156 7.13 6.36 3.65
N CYS A 157 7.32 5.58 4.70
CA CYS A 157 7.93 6.01 5.95
C CYS A 157 9.30 5.34 6.05
N MET A 158 10.35 6.16 6.12
CA MET A 158 11.73 5.71 6.23
C MET A 158 12.26 6.10 7.59
N GLY A 159 12.99 5.19 8.23
CA GLY A 159 13.86 5.52 9.35
C GLY A 159 15.23 5.96 8.85
N ARG A 160 16.20 6.01 9.75
CA ARG A 160 17.58 6.45 9.44
C ARG A 160 18.27 5.62 8.35
N GLU A 161 18.03 4.31 8.30
CA GLU A 161 18.76 3.40 7.41
C GLU A 161 17.87 2.60 6.45
N HIS A 162 16.60 2.39 6.80
CA HIS A 162 15.70 1.49 6.06
C HIS A 162 14.29 2.06 5.87
N ILE A 163 13.63 1.59 4.83
CA ILE A 163 12.20 1.83 4.61
C ILE A 163 11.44 0.99 5.64
N LEU A 164 10.77 1.66 6.57
CA LEU A 164 10.01 0.99 7.64
C LEU A 164 8.63 0.54 7.15
N ALA A 165 7.99 1.35 6.32
CA ALA A 165 6.72 1.00 5.73
C ALA A 165 6.53 1.69 4.38
N LYS A 166 5.79 1.04 3.49
CA LYS A 166 5.52 1.54 2.16
C LYS A 166 4.17 1.05 1.66
N LYS A 167 3.38 1.95 1.09
CA LYS A 167 2.11 1.63 0.43
C LYS A 167 2.09 2.24 -0.95
N ARG A 168 1.62 1.46 -1.92
CA ARG A 168 1.39 1.91 -3.30
C ARG A 168 -0.08 1.76 -3.66
N MET A 169 -0.60 2.72 -4.41
CA MET A 169 -1.94 2.70 -4.98
C MET A 169 -1.87 3.15 -6.43
N TYR A 170 -2.40 2.32 -7.33
CA TYR A 170 -2.46 2.65 -8.76
C TYR A 170 -3.62 3.61 -9.04
N LEU A 171 -3.45 4.43 -10.06
CA LEU A 171 -4.42 5.43 -10.50
C LEU A 171 -4.88 5.11 -11.92
N LEU A 172 -6.15 5.38 -12.18
CA LEU A 172 -6.68 5.48 -13.53
C LEU A 172 -6.56 6.93 -13.99
N VAL A 173 -5.75 7.17 -15.02
CA VAL A 173 -5.57 8.48 -15.63
C VAL A 173 -6.14 8.44 -17.04
N GLN A 174 -6.88 9.49 -17.41
CA GLN A 174 -7.38 9.69 -18.76
C GLN A 174 -6.70 10.92 -19.37
N GLY A 175 -5.97 10.69 -20.46
CA GLY A 175 -5.37 11.74 -21.26
C GLY A 175 -6.44 12.58 -21.97
N THR A 176 -6.18 13.88 -22.06
CA THR A 176 -6.99 14.81 -22.84
C THR A 176 -6.22 15.13 -24.12
N SER A 177 -6.82 14.87 -25.29
CA SER A 177 -6.28 15.37 -26.56
C SER A 177 -6.87 16.75 -26.80
N ASP A 178 -6.13 17.80 -26.48
CA ASP A 178 -6.47 19.15 -26.90
C ASP A 178 -6.25 19.25 -28.42
N PHE A 179 -7.24 18.82 -29.21
CA PHE A 179 -7.31 19.20 -30.61
C PHE A 179 -7.71 20.67 -30.66
N HIS A 180 -6.72 21.56 -30.60
CA HIS A 180 -6.94 22.97 -30.89
C HIS A 180 -7.32 23.07 -32.37
N LYS A 181 -8.62 23.11 -32.68
CA LYS A 181 -9.09 23.68 -33.95
C LYS A 181 -8.81 25.17 -33.84
N GLU A 182 -7.64 25.61 -34.30
CA GLU A 182 -7.52 26.99 -34.76
C GLU A 182 -8.62 27.17 -35.81
N ASN A 183 -9.59 28.02 -35.51
CA ASN A 183 -10.64 28.38 -36.46
C ASN A 183 -10.06 29.55 -37.27
N PRO A 184 -9.64 29.36 -38.54
CA PRO A 184 -8.91 30.39 -39.28
C PRO A 184 -9.86 31.44 -39.88
N LEU A 185 -10.82 31.94 -39.10
CA LEU A 185 -11.76 32.96 -39.55
C LEU A 185 -11.93 34.04 -38.49
N GLN A 186 -10.96 34.95 -38.45
CA GLN A 186 -11.18 36.35 -38.10
C GLN A 186 -10.02 37.18 -38.65
N SER A 187 -10.18 37.60 -39.91
CA SER A 187 -9.55 38.78 -40.51
C SER A 187 -10.63 39.54 -41.28
#